data_AF-A0A6B2Z0W5-F1
#
_entry.id   AF-A0A6B2Z0W5-F1
#
_cell.length_a   1.000
_cell.length_b   1.000
_cell.length_c   1.000
_cell.angle_alpha   90.00
_cell.angle_beta   90.00
_cell.angle_gamma   90.00
#
_symmetry.space_group_name_H-M   'P 1'
#
loop_
_entity.id
_entity.type
_entity.pdbx_description
1 polymer ?
#
loop_
_entity_poly.entity_id
_entity_poly.type
_entity_poly.pdbx_seq_one_letter_code
_entity_poly.pdbx_strand_id
1 'polypeptide(L)'
;MSWNDAHGAAMIAAAQAHDELVAGVDAYIDVFGALRRAGVEVMGQKLGGLLGLYVDDNSGAAPGCLVNTGLEEVAMRHTAAHELGHHRMFHGTSVDHQDQASGRWGEGWPQHEREAEAFASWFLMPRPAARAALDRCGLDLPEAPADVYRMARWLGVPYATAVRHLVRLKMIDRHMETEWLKHSPADLKAQLSGGLPVGRQAHVHVLTAEAHGGTLHVTSGDCLLLAVPGGRFEDLPAGVSADAPDAAGQLTLLGIPAPEPSRALWVGDGLVEDTVLSAVTDGSGPFLISLRRTPGREGSDHFWS
;
A
#
# COMPACT_ATOMS: atom_id res chain seq x y z
N MET A 1 11.14 -26.19 -9.40
CA MET A 1 10.30 -25.88 -8.22
C MET A 1 9.08 -25.08 -8.66
N SER A 2 7.90 -25.31 -8.07
CA SER A 2 6.62 -24.67 -8.44
C SER A 2 6.37 -23.39 -7.64
N TRP A 3 5.40 -22.56 -8.05
CA TRP A 3 4.94 -21.42 -7.25
C TRP A 3 4.37 -21.84 -5.89
N ASN A 4 3.83 -23.06 -5.78
CA ASN A 4 3.30 -23.54 -4.50
C ASN A 4 4.42 -23.79 -3.49
N ASP A 5 5.55 -24.32 -3.95
CA ASP A 5 6.73 -24.54 -3.11
C ASP A 5 7.31 -23.20 -2.64
N ALA A 6 7.44 -22.23 -3.54
CA ALA A 6 7.91 -20.88 -3.21
C ALA A 6 7.00 -20.20 -2.16
N HIS A 7 5.68 -20.29 -2.30
CA HIS A 7 4.75 -19.77 -1.29
C HIS A 7 4.85 -20.51 0.05
N GLY A 8 5.13 -21.82 0.04
CA GLY A 8 5.32 -22.59 1.27
C GLY A 8 6.55 -22.11 2.05
N ALA A 9 7.69 -21.99 1.39
CA ALA A 9 8.92 -21.47 1.99
C ALA A 9 8.76 -20.02 2.45
N ALA A 10 8.22 -19.16 1.59
CA ALA A 10 7.99 -17.76 1.87
C ALA A 10 7.03 -17.51 3.05
N MET A 11 5.97 -18.31 3.19
CA MET A 11 5.03 -18.18 4.31
C MET A 11 5.72 -18.43 5.65
N ILE A 12 6.58 -19.45 5.72
CA ILE A 12 7.34 -19.78 6.94
C ILE A 12 8.34 -18.66 7.24
N ALA A 13 9.10 -18.22 6.24
CA ALA A 13 10.09 -17.15 6.40
C ALA A 13 9.43 -15.82 6.81
N ALA A 14 8.29 -15.47 6.21
CA ALA A 14 7.54 -14.26 6.56
C ALA A 14 7.03 -14.31 8.01
N ALA A 15 6.50 -15.46 8.46
CA ALA A 15 6.06 -15.62 9.84
C ALA A 15 7.22 -15.46 10.85
N GLN A 16 8.39 -16.04 10.56
CA GLN A 16 9.60 -15.84 11.38
C GLN A 16 10.03 -14.37 11.39
N ALA A 17 10.02 -13.72 10.22
CA ALA A 17 10.33 -12.30 10.11
C ALA A 17 9.31 -11.43 10.86
N HIS A 18 8.04 -11.83 10.95
CA HIS A 18 7.06 -11.11 11.76
C HIS A 18 7.41 -11.16 13.24
N ASP A 19 7.69 -12.35 13.77
CA ASP A 19 8.02 -12.53 15.19
C ASP A 19 9.28 -11.75 15.60
N GLU A 20 10.26 -11.63 14.69
CA GLU A 20 11.54 -10.97 14.95
C GLU A 20 11.51 -9.46 14.68
N LEU A 21 10.81 -9.04 13.62
CA LEU A 21 10.99 -7.72 13.01
C LEU A 21 9.76 -6.84 13.04
N VAL A 22 8.60 -7.25 13.56
CA VAL A 22 7.43 -6.34 13.64
C VAL A 22 6.77 -6.38 15.02
N ALA A 23 6.08 -5.29 15.37
CA ALA A 23 5.41 -5.17 16.67
C ALA A 23 4.02 -5.86 16.70
N GLY A 24 3.41 -6.08 15.53
CA GLY A 24 2.10 -6.69 15.37
C GLY A 24 1.84 -7.02 13.90
N VAL A 25 0.86 -7.92 13.67
CA VAL A 25 0.54 -8.49 12.35
C VAL A 25 -0.92 -8.27 11.93
N ASP A 26 -1.64 -7.44 12.66
CA ASP A 26 -3.07 -7.11 12.49
C ASP A 26 -3.29 -5.69 11.95
N ALA A 27 -2.24 -5.04 11.45
CA ALA A 27 -2.28 -3.69 10.91
C ALA A 27 -1.25 -3.50 9.78
N TYR A 28 -1.12 -2.26 9.30
CA TYR A 28 -0.09 -1.84 8.37
C TYR A 28 1.31 -2.19 8.88
N ILE A 29 2.10 -2.92 8.07
CA ILE A 29 3.44 -3.36 8.45
C ILE A 29 4.49 -2.34 8.02
N ASP A 30 5.31 -1.89 8.97
CA ASP A 30 6.46 -1.03 8.71
C ASP A 30 7.65 -1.85 8.18
N VAL A 31 7.66 -2.09 6.87
CA VAL A 31 8.72 -2.83 6.18
C VAL A 31 10.08 -2.15 6.24
N PHE A 32 10.12 -0.81 6.24
CA PHE A 32 11.38 -0.08 6.29
C PHE A 32 12.00 -0.16 7.68
N GLY A 33 11.18 -0.06 8.74
CA GLY A 33 11.61 -0.38 10.08
C GLY A 33 12.04 -1.84 10.23
N ALA A 34 11.40 -2.78 9.52
CA ALA A 34 11.78 -4.20 9.54
C ALA A 34 13.15 -4.43 8.89
N LEU A 35 13.43 -3.82 7.73
CA LEU A 35 14.76 -3.82 7.09
C LEU A 35 15.83 -3.29 8.04
N ARG A 36 15.56 -2.15 8.69
CA ARG A 36 16.49 -1.58 9.68
C ARG A 36 16.75 -2.52 10.85
N ARG A 37 15.70 -3.16 11.40
CA ARG A 37 15.85 -4.15 12.48
C ARG A 37 16.59 -5.41 12.03
N ALA A 38 16.51 -5.76 10.75
CA ALA A 38 17.29 -6.83 10.13
C ALA A 38 18.75 -6.43 9.84
N GLY A 39 19.13 -5.15 10.06
CA GLY A 39 20.48 -4.66 9.78
C GLY A 39 20.73 -4.41 8.28
N VAL A 40 19.67 -4.25 7.49
CA VAL A 40 19.75 -3.91 6.06
C VAL A 40 19.60 -2.39 5.92
N GLU A 41 20.65 -1.73 5.43
CA GLU A 41 20.61 -0.30 5.12
C GLU A 41 19.74 -0.05 3.89
N VAL A 42 18.91 1.00 3.90
CA VAL A 42 18.06 1.32 2.74
C VAL A 42 18.42 2.68 2.19
N MET A 43 18.58 2.76 0.87
CA MET A 43 18.78 4.01 0.17
C MET A 43 17.71 4.18 -0.92
N GLY A 44 17.01 5.30 -0.88
CA GLY A 44 16.01 5.62 -1.89
C GLY A 44 16.56 6.62 -2.89
N GLN A 45 16.43 6.30 -4.17
CA GLN A 45 16.88 7.14 -5.27
C GLN A 45 15.93 6.97 -6.46
N LYS A 46 15.88 7.93 -7.38
CA LYS A 46 15.19 7.73 -8.66
C LYS A 46 16.04 6.81 -9.54
N LEU A 47 15.53 5.63 -9.89
CA LEU A 47 16.30 4.57 -10.57
C LEU A 47 15.83 4.27 -12.00
N GLY A 48 15.08 5.17 -12.64
CA GLY A 48 14.56 4.94 -13.99
C GLY A 48 13.68 3.69 -14.04
N GLY A 49 14.09 2.69 -14.84
CA GLY A 49 13.37 1.42 -15.01
C GLY A 49 13.77 0.28 -14.05
N LEU A 50 14.63 0.55 -13.06
CA LEU A 50 14.90 -0.41 -11.98
C LEU A 50 13.86 -0.25 -10.87
N LEU A 51 13.41 -1.36 -10.28
CA LEU A 51 12.48 -1.32 -9.15
C LEU A 51 13.26 -1.23 -7.84
N GLY A 52 14.23 -2.12 -7.68
CA GLY A 52 15.11 -2.19 -6.53
C GLY A 52 16.40 -2.95 -6.83
N LEU A 53 17.27 -2.97 -5.82
CA LEU A 53 18.50 -3.75 -5.80
C LEU A 53 18.71 -4.21 -4.36
N TYR A 54 19.08 -5.47 -4.17
CA TYR A 54 19.61 -5.96 -2.91
C TYR A 54 21.06 -6.38 -3.06
N VAL A 55 21.90 -5.96 -2.12
CA VAL A 55 23.32 -6.31 -2.01
C VAL A 55 23.54 -7.03 -0.69
N ASP A 56 24.13 -8.22 -0.78
CA ASP A 56 24.47 -9.02 0.39
C ASP A 56 25.78 -8.60 1.06
N ASP A 57 26.10 -9.23 2.18
CA ASP A 57 27.30 -8.98 2.97
C ASP A 57 28.55 -9.72 2.46
N ASN A 58 28.47 -10.44 1.34
CA ASN A 58 29.59 -11.20 0.78
C ASN A 58 30.75 -10.29 0.33
N SER A 59 30.49 -9.00 0.14
CA SER A 59 31.49 -7.98 -0.17
C SER A 59 32.26 -7.46 1.05
N GLY A 60 31.90 -7.89 2.27
CA GLY A 60 32.47 -7.41 3.53
C GLY A 60 31.88 -6.08 4.04
N ALA A 61 30.87 -5.55 3.34
CA ALA A 61 30.05 -4.42 3.78
C ALA A 61 28.74 -4.91 4.44
N ALA A 62 28.06 -4.03 5.18
CA ALA A 62 26.71 -4.33 5.65
C ALA A 62 25.76 -4.57 4.46
N PRO A 63 24.78 -5.48 4.58
CA PRO A 63 23.80 -5.68 3.51
C PRO A 63 22.98 -4.41 3.32
N GLY A 64 22.59 -4.14 2.09
CA GLY A 64 21.85 -2.93 1.76
C GLY A 64 20.89 -3.14 0.61
N CYS A 65 19.88 -2.29 0.52
CA CYS A 65 18.99 -2.25 -0.62
C CYS A 65 18.73 -0.84 -1.16
N LEU A 66 18.55 -0.75 -2.47
CA LEU A 66 18.10 0.45 -3.16
C LEU A 66 16.62 0.32 -3.51
N VAL A 67 15.84 1.37 -3.28
CA VAL A 67 14.43 1.45 -3.66
C VAL A 67 14.19 2.63 -4.59
N ASN A 68 13.40 2.43 -5.65
CA ASN A 68 13.14 3.47 -6.63
C ASN A 68 12.09 4.50 -6.15
N THR A 69 12.52 5.72 -5.82
CA THR A 69 11.66 6.82 -5.38
C THR A 69 10.83 7.46 -6.50
N GLY A 70 10.98 7.00 -7.74
CA GLY A 70 10.07 7.31 -8.84
C GLY A 70 8.76 6.52 -8.82
N LEU A 71 8.66 5.49 -7.97
CA LEU A 71 7.48 4.64 -7.82
C LEU A 71 6.47 5.24 -6.83
N GLU A 72 5.23 4.76 -6.89
CA GLU A 72 4.22 5.03 -5.85
C GLU A 72 4.64 4.39 -4.52
N GLU A 73 4.24 4.96 -3.38
CA GLU A 73 4.62 4.47 -2.04
C GLU A 73 4.33 2.97 -1.86
N VAL A 74 3.18 2.49 -2.31
CA VAL A 74 2.84 1.07 -2.18
C VAL A 74 3.72 0.15 -3.02
N ALA A 75 4.22 0.63 -4.15
CA ALA A 75 5.17 -0.12 -4.97
C ALA A 75 6.56 -0.11 -4.33
N MET A 76 7.02 1.03 -3.80
CA MET A 76 8.27 1.09 -3.04
C MET A 76 8.26 0.16 -1.81
N ARG A 77 7.16 0.13 -1.07
CA ARG A 77 6.98 -0.78 0.08
C ARG A 77 7.04 -2.24 -0.34
N HIS A 78 6.41 -2.57 -1.45
CA HIS A 78 6.43 -3.91 -2.00
C HIS A 78 7.84 -4.33 -2.40
N THR A 79 8.56 -3.47 -3.14
CA THR A 79 9.97 -3.70 -3.46
C THR A 79 10.80 -3.86 -2.20
N ALA A 80 10.66 -2.98 -1.20
CA ALA A 80 11.37 -3.11 0.07
C ALA A 80 11.10 -4.47 0.77
N ALA A 81 9.86 -4.97 0.72
CA ALA A 81 9.53 -6.27 1.27
C ALA A 81 10.10 -7.43 0.44
N HIS A 82 10.19 -7.26 -0.88
CA HIS A 82 10.84 -8.19 -1.79
C HIS A 82 12.35 -8.30 -1.48
N GLU A 83 13.03 -7.16 -1.31
CA GLU A 83 14.44 -7.14 -0.92
C GLU A 83 14.67 -7.72 0.48
N LEU A 84 13.76 -7.47 1.42
CA LEU A 84 13.77 -8.14 2.72
C LEU A 84 13.64 -9.66 2.56
N GLY A 85 12.86 -10.14 1.59
CA GLY A 85 12.76 -11.55 1.23
C GLY A 85 14.08 -12.13 0.77
N HIS A 86 14.80 -11.46 -0.14
CA HIS A 86 16.14 -11.87 -0.54
C HIS A 86 17.10 -11.97 0.65
N HIS A 87 17.05 -10.98 1.55
CA HIS A 87 17.87 -10.97 2.75
C HIS A 87 17.53 -12.15 3.68
N ARG A 88 16.26 -12.33 4.05
CA ARG A 88 15.83 -13.35 5.02
C ARG A 88 15.99 -14.77 4.51
N MET A 89 15.96 -14.96 3.19
CA MET A 89 16.08 -16.26 2.55
C MET A 89 17.48 -16.52 1.95
N PHE A 90 18.45 -15.63 2.20
CA PHE A 90 19.86 -15.78 1.80
C PHE A 90 20.05 -15.97 0.28
N HIS A 91 19.30 -15.23 -0.53
CA HIS A 91 19.33 -15.34 -2.00
C HIS A 91 20.57 -14.72 -2.67
N GLY A 92 21.45 -14.08 -1.89
CA GLY A 92 22.59 -13.30 -2.40
C GLY A 92 22.16 -11.98 -3.07
N THR A 93 23.13 -11.27 -3.64
CA THR A 93 22.88 -10.01 -4.38
C THR A 93 21.91 -10.23 -5.56
N SER A 94 20.83 -9.42 -5.64
CA SER A 94 19.82 -9.48 -6.70
C SER A 94 19.48 -8.09 -7.27
N VAL A 95 19.09 -8.02 -8.54
CA VAL A 95 18.71 -6.79 -9.27
C VAL A 95 17.30 -6.96 -9.82
N ASP A 96 16.37 -6.11 -9.38
CA ASP A 96 14.97 -6.15 -9.86
C ASP A 96 14.72 -5.11 -10.98
N HIS A 97 14.25 -5.62 -12.13
CA HIS A 97 13.99 -4.85 -13.34
C HIS A 97 12.48 -4.74 -13.61
N GLN A 98 12.00 -3.56 -14.01
CA GLN A 98 10.58 -3.28 -14.24
C GLN A 98 9.89 -4.17 -15.31
N ASP A 99 10.65 -4.76 -16.23
CA ASP A 99 10.11 -5.70 -17.22
C ASP A 99 9.51 -6.97 -16.58
N GLN A 100 9.92 -7.30 -15.35
CA GLN A 100 9.35 -8.39 -14.54
C GLN A 100 8.00 -8.00 -13.89
N ALA A 101 7.74 -6.72 -13.64
CA ALA A 101 6.50 -6.22 -13.02
C ALA A 101 5.29 -6.11 -13.97
N SER A 102 5.47 -6.37 -15.27
CA SER A 102 4.44 -6.27 -16.33
C SER A 102 3.28 -7.29 -16.24
N GLY A 103 3.06 -7.89 -15.07
CA GLY A 103 1.81 -8.57 -14.74
C GLY A 103 1.70 -10.02 -15.20
N ARG A 104 2.73 -10.59 -15.82
CA ARG A 104 2.85 -12.04 -16.02
C ARG A 104 3.83 -12.60 -15.00
N TRP A 105 3.30 -13.05 -13.87
CA TRP A 105 3.98 -14.00 -12.98
C TRP A 105 4.31 -15.24 -13.84
N GLY A 106 5.51 -15.27 -14.42
CA GLY A 106 5.85 -16.22 -15.47
C GLY A 106 6.36 -17.54 -14.91
N GLU A 107 6.13 -18.63 -15.63
CA GLU A 107 6.73 -19.95 -15.31
C GLU A 107 8.27 -19.94 -15.41
N GLY A 108 8.86 -18.92 -16.05
CA GLY A 108 10.30 -18.75 -16.25
C GLY A 108 11.05 -18.00 -15.16
N TRP A 109 10.38 -17.57 -14.08
CA TRP A 109 11.07 -16.85 -13.00
C TRP A 109 12.05 -17.76 -12.26
N PRO A 110 13.27 -17.27 -11.92
CA PRO A 110 14.16 -17.96 -11.00
C PRO A 110 13.45 -18.30 -9.68
N GLN A 111 13.95 -19.31 -8.98
CA GLN A 111 13.32 -19.74 -7.72
C GLN A 111 13.38 -18.64 -6.66
N HIS A 112 14.55 -18.02 -6.47
CA HIS A 112 14.77 -16.98 -5.47
C HIS A 112 13.86 -15.76 -5.68
N GLU A 113 13.63 -15.36 -6.93
CA GLU A 113 12.70 -14.26 -7.26
C GLU A 113 11.24 -14.60 -6.90
N ARG A 114 10.81 -15.85 -7.15
CA ARG A 114 9.46 -16.29 -6.76
C ARG A 114 9.29 -16.36 -5.25
N GLU A 115 10.33 -16.80 -4.55
CA GLU A 115 10.37 -16.87 -3.10
C GLU A 115 10.36 -15.46 -2.48
N ALA A 116 11.14 -14.52 -3.00
CA ALA A 116 11.15 -13.12 -2.57
C ALA A 116 9.82 -12.41 -2.83
N GLU A 117 9.22 -12.59 -4.02
CA GLU A 117 7.90 -12.06 -4.36
C GLU A 117 6.78 -12.63 -3.46
N ALA A 118 6.82 -13.94 -3.23
CA ALA A 118 5.89 -14.59 -2.32
C ALA A 118 6.10 -14.12 -0.87
N PHE A 119 7.35 -13.91 -0.45
CA PHE A 119 7.70 -13.40 0.87
C PHE A 119 7.13 -12.00 1.06
N ALA A 120 7.32 -11.09 0.09
CA ALA A 120 6.79 -9.74 0.14
C ALA A 120 5.27 -9.72 0.37
N SER A 121 4.56 -10.59 -0.34
CA SER A 121 3.11 -10.73 -0.21
C SER A 121 2.68 -11.24 1.17
N TRP A 122 3.31 -12.31 1.68
CA TRP A 122 3.02 -12.86 3.00
C TRP A 122 3.43 -11.90 4.13
N PHE A 123 4.54 -11.19 3.96
CA PHE A 123 5.08 -10.28 4.94
C PHE A 123 4.24 -9.01 5.06
N LEU A 124 3.80 -8.41 3.96
CA LEU A 124 2.99 -7.19 4.00
C LEU A 124 1.50 -7.43 4.22
N MET A 125 0.99 -8.63 3.85
CA MET A 125 -0.42 -8.96 3.96
C MET A 125 -0.65 -10.30 4.67
N PRO A 126 -0.17 -10.47 5.93
CA PRO A 126 -0.54 -11.64 6.72
C PRO A 126 -2.05 -11.67 6.96
N ARG A 127 -2.59 -12.87 7.17
CA ARG A 127 -4.04 -13.07 7.30
C ARG A 127 -4.72 -12.15 8.32
N PRO A 128 -4.15 -11.89 9.52
CA PRO A 128 -4.77 -10.98 10.48
C PRO A 128 -4.86 -9.54 9.97
N ALA A 129 -3.79 -9.00 9.35
CA ALA A 129 -3.81 -7.67 8.74
C ALA A 129 -4.83 -7.58 7.59
N ALA A 130 -4.89 -8.59 6.71
CA ALA A 130 -5.90 -8.64 5.64
C ALA A 130 -7.33 -8.62 6.20
N ARG A 131 -7.59 -9.35 7.29
CA ARG A 131 -8.89 -9.35 7.97
C ARG A 131 -9.20 -7.99 8.57
N ALA A 132 -8.26 -7.40 9.31
CA ALA A 132 -8.43 -6.08 9.90
C ALA A 132 -8.70 -5.02 8.82
N ALA A 133 -8.00 -5.06 7.68
CA ALA A 133 -8.23 -4.16 6.56
C ALA A 133 -9.63 -4.31 5.94
N LEU A 134 -10.16 -5.54 5.85
CA LEU A 134 -11.54 -5.79 5.41
C LEU A 134 -12.56 -5.27 6.44
N ASP A 135 -12.31 -5.52 7.73
CA ASP A 135 -13.17 -5.01 8.81
C ASP A 135 -13.23 -3.47 8.77
N ARG A 136 -12.10 -2.78 8.51
CA ARG A 136 -12.05 -1.31 8.30
C ARG A 136 -12.83 -0.84 7.06
N CYS A 137 -13.07 -1.72 6.10
CA CYS A 137 -13.92 -1.45 4.93
C CYS A 137 -15.39 -1.81 5.17
N GLY A 138 -15.74 -2.37 6.33
CA GLY A 138 -17.07 -2.92 6.61
C GLY A 138 -17.38 -4.22 5.88
N LEU A 139 -16.35 -5.04 5.62
CA LEU A 139 -16.46 -6.25 4.80
C LEU A 139 -15.96 -7.48 5.56
N ASP A 140 -16.64 -8.61 5.38
CA ASP A 140 -16.12 -9.92 5.80
C ASP A 140 -15.18 -10.52 4.77
N LEU A 141 -15.53 -10.35 3.49
CA LEU A 141 -14.79 -10.76 2.30
C LEU A 141 -14.99 -9.69 1.21
N PRO A 142 -14.04 -9.52 0.28
CA PRO A 142 -14.24 -8.64 -0.87
C PRO A 142 -15.25 -9.27 -1.83
N GLU A 143 -16.17 -8.45 -2.36
CA GLU A 143 -17.18 -8.89 -3.34
C GLU A 143 -16.93 -8.29 -4.74
N ALA A 144 -16.16 -7.21 -4.80
CA ALA A 144 -15.79 -6.53 -6.04
C ALA A 144 -14.30 -6.10 -6.08
N PRO A 145 -13.74 -5.84 -7.28
CA PRO A 145 -12.40 -5.26 -7.45
C PRO A 145 -12.14 -4.01 -6.60
N ALA A 146 -13.16 -3.16 -6.46
CA ALA A 146 -13.09 -1.93 -5.68
C ALA A 146 -12.87 -2.19 -4.18
N ASP A 147 -13.36 -3.31 -3.65
CA ASP A 147 -13.13 -3.70 -2.26
C ASP A 147 -11.68 -4.09 -2.02
N VAL A 148 -11.09 -4.84 -2.96
CA VAL A 148 -9.67 -5.20 -2.89
C VAL A 148 -8.78 -3.97 -2.99
N TYR A 149 -9.16 -2.99 -3.82
CA TYR A 149 -8.46 -1.70 -3.86
C TYR A 149 -8.49 -0.98 -2.51
N ARG A 150 -9.68 -0.87 -1.90
CA ARG A 150 -9.89 -0.22 -0.60
C ARG A 150 -9.07 -0.89 0.50
N MET A 151 -9.13 -2.22 0.63
CA MET A 151 -8.33 -2.93 1.63
C MET A 151 -6.82 -2.81 1.36
N ALA A 152 -6.39 -2.78 0.10
CA ALA A 152 -4.98 -2.63 -0.25
C ALA A 152 -4.42 -1.25 0.17
N ARG A 153 -5.26 -0.21 0.27
CA ARG A 153 -4.85 1.09 0.81
C ARG A 153 -4.56 1.03 2.30
N TRP A 154 -5.39 0.33 3.08
CA TRP A 154 -5.16 0.11 4.51
C TRP A 154 -3.86 -0.65 4.80
N LEU A 155 -3.49 -1.58 3.92
CA LEU A 155 -2.28 -2.40 4.05
C LEU A 155 -1.02 -1.73 3.47
N GLY A 156 -1.21 -0.73 2.60
CA GLY A 156 -0.13 -0.10 1.86
C GLY A 156 0.53 -1.04 0.85
N VAL A 157 -0.25 -1.82 0.10
CA VAL A 157 0.24 -2.78 -0.90
C VAL A 157 -0.33 -2.49 -2.29
N PRO A 158 0.33 -2.87 -3.40
CA PRO A 158 -0.23 -2.72 -4.74
C PRO A 158 -1.52 -3.53 -4.92
N TYR A 159 -2.49 -2.99 -5.67
CA TYR A 159 -3.76 -3.67 -5.94
C TYR A 159 -3.58 -5.08 -6.52
N ALA A 160 -2.74 -5.21 -7.55
CA ALA A 160 -2.52 -6.50 -8.20
C ALA A 160 -1.87 -7.53 -7.25
N THR A 161 -0.98 -7.10 -6.35
CA THR A 161 -0.42 -7.96 -5.29
C THR A 161 -1.51 -8.46 -4.36
N ALA A 162 -2.39 -7.55 -3.89
CA ALA A 162 -3.49 -7.92 -3.01
C ALA A 162 -4.42 -8.95 -3.66
N VAL A 163 -4.86 -8.73 -4.90
CA VAL A 163 -5.72 -9.68 -5.63
C VAL A 163 -5.09 -11.08 -5.70
N ARG A 164 -3.82 -11.18 -6.13
CA ARG A 164 -3.13 -12.47 -6.27
C ARG A 164 -2.96 -13.16 -4.92
N HIS A 165 -2.62 -12.41 -3.87
CA HIS A 165 -2.37 -12.99 -2.57
C HIS A 165 -3.64 -13.42 -1.83
N LEU A 166 -4.79 -12.76 -2.08
CA LEU A 166 -6.08 -13.17 -1.50
C LEU A 166 -6.50 -14.61 -1.86
N VAL A 167 -6.07 -15.11 -3.02
CA VAL A 167 -6.23 -16.52 -3.40
C VAL A 167 -5.49 -17.43 -2.42
N ARG A 168 -4.26 -17.05 -2.03
CA ARG A 168 -3.44 -17.81 -1.07
C ARG A 168 -4.02 -17.75 0.33
N LEU A 169 -4.61 -16.61 0.70
CA LEU A 169 -5.39 -16.47 1.94
C LEU A 169 -6.76 -17.17 1.89
N LYS A 170 -7.15 -17.75 0.74
CA LYS A 170 -8.46 -18.38 0.51
C LYS A 170 -9.64 -17.44 0.78
N MET A 171 -9.45 -16.15 0.48
CA MET A 171 -10.48 -15.12 0.59
C MET A 171 -11.20 -14.90 -0.74
N ILE A 172 -10.55 -15.26 -1.86
CA ILE A 172 -11.15 -15.29 -3.20
C ILE A 172 -10.67 -16.54 -3.95
N ASP A 173 -11.32 -16.86 -5.07
CA ASP A 173 -10.88 -17.94 -5.95
C ASP A 173 -10.06 -17.45 -7.17
N ARG A 174 -9.55 -18.41 -7.97
CA ARG A 174 -8.74 -18.14 -9.17
C ARG A 174 -9.52 -17.47 -10.30
N HIS A 175 -10.83 -17.66 -10.34
CA HIS A 175 -11.68 -17.03 -11.34
C HIS A 175 -11.82 -15.54 -11.02
N MET A 176 -12.11 -15.21 -9.76
CA MET A 176 -12.13 -13.84 -9.25
C MET A 176 -10.79 -13.15 -9.45
N GLU A 177 -9.66 -13.82 -9.16
CA GLU A 177 -8.31 -13.29 -9.45
C GLU A 177 -8.17 -12.89 -10.93
N THR A 178 -8.55 -13.78 -11.84
CA THR A 178 -8.42 -13.56 -13.29
C THR A 178 -9.31 -12.41 -13.77
N GLU A 179 -10.53 -12.32 -13.28
CA GLU A 179 -11.46 -11.24 -13.63
C GLU A 179 -11.03 -9.90 -13.03
N TRP A 180 -10.66 -9.87 -11.76
CA TRP A 180 -10.38 -8.64 -11.03
C TRP A 180 -9.05 -8.00 -11.46
N LEU A 181 -8.07 -8.79 -11.89
CA LEU A 181 -6.82 -8.25 -12.47
C LEU A 181 -7.01 -7.52 -13.80
N LYS A 182 -8.20 -7.60 -14.44
CA LYS A 182 -8.52 -6.80 -15.64
C LYS A 182 -8.80 -5.33 -15.32
N HIS A 183 -9.10 -5.01 -14.06
CA HIS A 183 -9.36 -3.63 -13.63
C HIS A 183 -8.05 -2.94 -13.26
N SER A 184 -7.77 -1.79 -13.88
CA SER A 184 -6.59 -1.01 -13.53
C SER A 184 -6.83 -0.19 -12.26
N PRO A 185 -5.79 0.13 -11.47
CA PRO A 185 -5.92 1.06 -10.35
C PRO A 185 -6.47 2.43 -10.76
N ALA A 186 -6.21 2.89 -11.99
CA ALA A 186 -6.73 4.15 -12.49
C ALA A 186 -8.26 4.10 -12.65
N ASP A 187 -8.79 3.02 -13.22
CA ASP A 187 -10.24 2.83 -13.40
C ASP A 187 -10.94 2.74 -12.04
N LEU A 188 -10.36 2.00 -11.09
CA LEU A 188 -10.89 1.83 -9.75
C LEU A 188 -10.90 3.16 -8.98
N LYS A 189 -9.83 3.96 -9.10
CA LYS A 189 -9.79 5.32 -8.55
C LYS A 189 -10.87 6.22 -9.14
N ALA A 190 -11.04 6.21 -10.46
CA ALA A 190 -12.05 7.02 -11.14
C ALA A 190 -13.48 6.62 -10.72
N GLN A 191 -13.75 5.32 -10.56
CA GLN A 191 -15.01 4.81 -10.05
C GLN A 191 -15.26 5.29 -8.60
N LEU A 192 -14.27 5.12 -7.72
CA LEU A 192 -14.41 5.44 -6.29
C LEU A 192 -14.46 6.95 -6.02
N SER A 193 -13.75 7.75 -6.82
CA SER A 193 -13.72 9.20 -6.66
C SER A 193 -14.97 9.91 -7.21
N GLY A 194 -15.83 9.20 -7.95
CA GLY A 194 -17.05 9.78 -8.51
C GLY A 194 -16.79 10.95 -9.46
N GLY A 195 -15.63 10.97 -10.12
CA GLY A 195 -15.22 12.06 -11.02
C GLY A 195 -14.44 13.19 -10.34
N LEU A 196 -14.17 13.11 -9.04
CA LEU A 196 -13.23 14.02 -8.38
C LEU A 196 -11.82 13.88 -8.95
N PRO A 197 -11.07 14.99 -9.06
CA PRO A 197 -9.70 14.96 -9.56
C PRO A 197 -8.78 14.26 -8.56
N VAL A 198 -8.07 13.26 -9.06
CA VAL A 198 -7.07 12.49 -8.30
C VAL A 198 -5.82 12.37 -9.14
N GLY A 199 -4.67 12.69 -8.53
CA GLY A 199 -3.37 12.57 -9.17
C GLY A 199 -3.05 11.14 -9.60
N ARG A 200 -2.16 10.99 -10.59
CA ARG A 200 -1.78 9.66 -11.10
C ARG A 200 -1.22 8.76 -10.02
N GLN A 201 -0.33 9.29 -9.18
CA GLN A 201 0.33 8.58 -8.07
C GLN A 201 -0.44 8.66 -6.74
N ALA A 202 -1.49 9.49 -6.69
CA ALA A 202 -2.32 9.63 -5.50
C ALA A 202 -3.27 8.45 -5.32
N HIS A 203 -3.62 8.18 -4.07
CA HIS A 203 -4.58 7.16 -3.70
C HIS A 203 -5.95 7.76 -3.34
N VAL A 204 -6.99 6.94 -3.46
CA VAL A 204 -8.34 7.27 -2.98
C VAL A 204 -8.62 6.41 -1.75
N HIS A 205 -8.97 7.06 -0.65
CA HIS A 205 -9.28 6.41 0.61
C HIS A 205 -10.75 6.62 0.95
N VAL A 206 -11.56 5.58 0.82
CA VAL A 206 -12.99 5.61 1.15
C VAL A 206 -13.20 5.23 2.61
N LEU A 207 -13.65 6.19 3.41
CA LEU A 207 -13.83 6.08 4.85
C LEU A 207 -15.31 5.82 5.17
N THR A 208 -15.65 4.56 5.47
CA THR A 208 -16.97 4.17 5.99
C THR A 208 -16.99 4.29 7.52
N ALA A 209 -18.12 3.97 8.16
CA ALA A 209 -18.23 4.08 9.62
C ALA A 209 -17.21 3.19 10.36
N GLU A 210 -16.87 2.04 9.78
CA GLU A 210 -15.94 1.04 10.33
C GLU A 210 -14.47 1.50 10.30
N ALA A 211 -14.17 2.56 9.52
CA ALA A 211 -12.88 3.22 9.55
C ALA A 211 -12.64 4.02 10.85
N HIS A 212 -13.65 4.22 11.69
CA HIS A 212 -13.56 4.98 12.93
C HIS A 212 -12.44 4.47 13.85
N GLY A 213 -11.61 5.39 14.35
CA GLY A 213 -10.45 5.08 15.18
C GLY A 213 -9.34 4.32 14.43
N GLY A 214 -9.42 4.25 13.10
CA GLY A 214 -8.40 3.68 12.25
C GLY A 214 -7.19 4.60 12.10
N THR A 215 -6.10 4.03 11.61
CA THR A 215 -4.90 4.77 11.23
C THR A 215 -4.62 4.55 9.76
N LEU A 216 -4.66 5.64 8.99
CA LEU A 216 -4.46 5.63 7.56
C LEU A 216 -3.09 6.22 7.22
N HIS A 217 -2.28 5.46 6.48
CA HIS A 217 -1.03 5.97 5.95
C HIS A 217 -1.30 6.73 4.64
N VAL A 218 -0.90 8.00 4.60
CA VAL A 218 -1.22 8.91 3.50
C VAL A 218 0.03 9.54 2.90
N THR A 219 -0.07 9.85 1.61
CA THR A 219 0.91 10.65 0.87
C THR A 219 0.28 11.92 0.34
N SER A 220 1.11 12.92 0.03
CA SER A 220 0.65 14.12 -0.66
C SER A 220 -0.03 13.77 -1.99
N GLY A 221 -1.15 14.46 -2.26
CA GLY A 221 -2.06 14.21 -3.37
C GLY A 221 -3.19 13.23 -3.07
N ASP A 222 -3.11 12.43 -2.01
CA ASP A 222 -4.16 11.44 -1.66
C ASP A 222 -5.50 12.13 -1.40
N CYS A 223 -6.58 11.48 -1.84
CA CYS A 223 -7.95 11.92 -1.66
C CYS A 223 -8.66 11.08 -0.60
N LEU A 224 -9.25 11.73 0.40
CA LEU A 224 -10.02 11.13 1.48
C LEU A 224 -11.51 11.37 1.23
N LEU A 225 -12.30 10.31 1.14
CA LEU A 225 -13.74 10.37 0.85
C LEU A 225 -14.54 9.83 2.03
N LEU A 226 -15.31 10.69 2.67
CA LEU A 226 -16.16 10.33 3.79
C LEU A 226 -17.47 9.72 3.29
N ALA A 227 -17.56 8.40 3.36
CA ALA A 227 -18.72 7.59 3.00
C ALA A 227 -19.60 7.27 4.23
N VAL A 228 -19.65 8.16 5.21
CA VAL A 228 -20.56 8.08 6.37
C VAL A 228 -21.82 8.91 6.09
N PRO A 229 -23.04 8.38 6.28
CA PRO A 229 -24.28 9.14 6.12
C PRO A 229 -24.30 10.41 6.99
N GLY A 230 -24.63 11.56 6.37
CA GLY A 230 -24.59 12.86 7.03
C GLY A 230 -23.19 13.37 7.39
N GLY A 231 -22.17 12.56 7.14
CA GLY A 231 -20.78 12.81 7.49
C GLY A 231 -20.25 14.09 6.86
N ARG A 232 -19.63 14.97 7.64
CA ARG A 232 -18.91 16.16 7.17
C ARG A 232 -17.66 16.39 8.00
N PHE A 233 -16.52 16.57 7.34
CA PHE A 233 -15.29 16.92 8.03
C PHE A 233 -15.38 18.31 8.64
N GLU A 234 -14.78 18.46 9.82
CA GLU A 234 -14.70 19.72 10.56
C GLU A 234 -13.25 20.00 10.96
N ASP A 235 -12.92 21.27 11.23
CA ASP A 235 -11.63 21.71 11.77
C ASP A 235 -10.41 21.11 11.04
N LEU A 236 -10.29 21.42 9.74
CA LEU A 236 -9.23 20.88 8.89
C LEU A 236 -7.84 21.27 9.40
N PRO A 237 -6.93 20.31 9.67
CA PRO A 237 -5.57 20.60 10.08
C PRO A 237 -4.74 21.15 8.91
N ALA A 238 -3.61 21.76 9.24
CA ALA A 238 -2.65 22.21 8.24
C ALA A 238 -2.24 21.05 7.32
N GLY A 239 -2.23 21.31 6.02
CA GLY A 239 -1.88 20.31 5.01
C GLY A 239 -3.04 19.43 4.54
N VAL A 240 -4.26 19.64 5.03
CA VAL A 240 -5.47 18.96 4.51
C VAL A 240 -6.44 20.02 4.01
N SER A 241 -6.98 19.85 2.80
CA SER A 241 -7.85 20.83 2.15
C SER A 241 -9.11 20.19 1.59
N ALA A 242 -10.22 20.94 1.59
CA ALA A 242 -11.43 20.62 0.83
C ALA A 242 -11.35 21.04 -0.64
N ASP A 243 -10.34 21.85 -0.99
CA ASP A 243 -10.09 22.22 -2.38
C ASP A 243 -9.25 21.14 -3.04
N ALA A 244 -9.74 20.67 -4.19
CA ALA A 244 -8.95 19.82 -5.05
C ALA A 244 -7.63 20.50 -5.42
N PRO A 245 -6.50 19.78 -5.47
CA PRO A 245 -5.27 20.31 -6.00
C PRO A 245 -5.51 20.77 -7.44
N ASP A 246 -4.85 21.87 -7.85
CA ASP A 246 -4.92 22.42 -9.21
C ASP A 246 -4.57 21.32 -10.22
N ALA A 247 -5.60 20.63 -10.71
CA ALA A 247 -5.47 19.53 -11.62
C ALA A 247 -5.26 20.12 -13.01
N ALA A 248 -4.04 20.62 -13.25
CA ALA A 248 -3.60 21.04 -14.57
C ALA A 248 -3.70 19.84 -15.54
N GLY A 249 -4.87 19.66 -16.15
CA GLY A 249 -5.10 18.72 -17.26
C GLY A 249 -6.23 17.69 -17.15
N GLN A 250 -7.11 17.70 -16.14
CA GLN A 250 -8.26 16.75 -16.12
C GLN A 250 -9.56 17.41 -16.63
N LEU A 251 -10.07 16.90 -17.74
CA LEU A 251 -11.38 17.25 -18.29
C LEU A 251 -12.48 16.78 -17.34
N THR A 252 -13.23 17.71 -16.77
CA THR A 252 -14.42 17.42 -15.96
C THR A 252 -15.48 16.75 -16.83
N LEU A 253 -15.76 15.46 -16.60
CA LEU A 253 -16.88 14.78 -17.27
C LEU A 253 -18.19 15.23 -16.60
N LEU A 254 -18.98 16.03 -17.33
CA LEU A 254 -20.28 16.56 -16.89
C LEU A 254 -21.27 15.40 -16.68
N GLY A 255 -21.77 15.21 -15.45
CA GLY A 255 -22.97 14.38 -15.21
C GLY A 255 -23.12 13.71 -13.84
N ILE A 256 -22.10 13.71 -12.99
CA ILE A 256 -22.19 13.17 -11.62
C ILE A 256 -22.16 14.36 -10.65
N PRO A 257 -23.09 14.47 -9.69
CA PRO A 257 -22.99 15.51 -8.67
C PRO A 257 -21.68 15.33 -7.92
N ALA A 258 -20.83 16.36 -7.95
CA ALA A 258 -19.63 16.38 -7.14
C ALA A 258 -20.04 16.15 -5.68
N PRO A 259 -19.33 15.31 -4.92
CA PRO A 259 -19.59 15.20 -3.49
C PRO A 259 -19.48 16.60 -2.88
N GLU A 260 -20.36 16.88 -1.92
CA GLU A 260 -20.31 18.11 -1.13
C GLU A 260 -18.86 18.33 -0.66
N PRO A 261 -18.26 19.52 -0.86
CA PRO A 261 -16.84 19.77 -0.58
C PRO A 261 -16.43 19.45 0.87
N SER A 262 -17.39 19.37 1.80
CA SER A 262 -17.19 18.92 3.19
C SER A 262 -17.00 17.40 3.37
N ARG A 263 -17.12 16.59 2.31
CA ARG A 263 -17.03 15.13 2.34
C ARG A 263 -15.80 14.57 1.63
N ALA A 264 -15.09 15.40 0.88
CA ALA A 264 -13.88 15.04 0.18
C ALA A 264 -12.75 15.97 0.64
N LEU A 265 -11.61 15.39 0.99
CA LEU A 265 -10.42 16.14 1.36
C LEU A 265 -9.22 15.65 0.55
N TRP A 266 -8.24 16.53 0.37
CA TRP A 266 -6.97 16.21 -0.24
C TRP A 266 -5.85 16.45 0.76
N VAL A 267 -4.94 15.49 0.82
CA VAL A 267 -3.70 15.60 1.58
C VAL A 267 -2.71 16.38 0.73
N GLY A 268 -2.17 17.46 1.26
CA GLY A 268 -1.14 18.28 0.62
C GLY A 268 0.21 18.16 1.32
N ASP A 269 1.23 18.78 0.71
CA ASP A 269 2.61 18.78 1.23
C ASP A 269 2.76 19.47 2.60
N GLY A 270 1.79 20.30 2.97
CA GLY A 270 1.75 20.97 4.27
C GLY A 270 1.44 20.05 5.45
N LEU A 271 1.08 18.78 5.22
CA LEU A 271 0.90 17.80 6.29
C LEU A 271 2.28 17.33 6.72
N VAL A 272 2.79 17.93 7.80
CA VAL A 272 4.16 17.71 8.29
C VAL A 272 4.23 16.78 9.49
N GLU A 273 3.13 16.61 10.22
CA GLU A 273 3.01 15.76 11.40
C GLU A 273 1.79 14.85 11.29
N ASP A 274 1.82 13.74 12.01
CA ASP A 274 0.66 12.87 12.17
C ASP A 274 -0.48 13.64 12.83
N THR A 275 -1.70 13.46 12.33
CA THR A 275 -2.86 14.23 12.80
C THR A 275 -4.11 13.36 12.93
N VAL A 276 -5.14 13.89 13.57
CA VAL A 276 -6.46 13.26 13.66
C VAL A 276 -7.45 14.15 12.93
N LEU A 277 -8.18 13.58 11.97
CA LEU A 277 -9.34 14.23 11.37
C LEU A 277 -10.59 13.84 12.14
N SER A 278 -11.46 14.82 12.34
CA SER A 278 -12.81 14.62 12.85
C SER A 278 -13.86 14.94 11.79
N ALA A 279 -14.96 14.20 11.84
CA ALA A 279 -16.15 14.53 11.09
C ALA A 279 -17.39 14.41 11.98
N VAL A 280 -18.33 15.34 11.83
CA VAL A 280 -19.66 15.21 12.40
C VAL A 280 -20.46 14.22 11.57
N THR A 281 -21.30 13.44 12.22
CA THR A 281 -22.17 12.42 11.60
C THR A 281 -23.57 12.58 12.15
N ASP A 282 -24.59 12.06 11.44
CA ASP A 282 -25.98 12.07 11.93
C ASP A 282 -26.23 11.14 13.14
N GLY A 283 -25.19 10.42 13.61
CA GLY A 283 -25.23 9.42 14.68
C GLY A 283 -24.77 9.90 16.07
N SER A 284 -24.42 8.95 16.94
CA SER A 284 -24.18 9.15 18.39
C SER A 284 -22.79 9.69 18.78
N GLY A 285 -22.01 10.23 17.86
CA GLY A 285 -20.68 10.78 18.15
C GLY A 285 -19.87 11.19 16.92
N PRO A 286 -18.74 11.90 17.11
CA PRO A 286 -17.86 12.28 16.01
C PRO A 286 -17.17 11.05 15.42
N PHE A 287 -17.03 11.03 14.10
CA PHE A 287 -16.13 10.12 13.41
C PHE A 287 -14.69 10.63 13.55
N LEU A 288 -13.75 9.74 13.86
CA LEU A 288 -12.33 10.06 14.03
C LEU A 288 -11.48 9.13 13.17
N ILE A 289 -10.46 9.68 12.52
CA ILE A 289 -9.45 8.92 11.78
C ILE A 289 -8.06 9.53 11.99
N SER A 290 -7.06 8.71 12.32
CA SER A 290 -5.68 9.15 12.39
C SER A 290 -5.04 9.09 11.02
N LEU A 291 -4.38 10.18 10.59
CA LEU A 291 -3.55 10.21 9.41
C LEU A 291 -2.08 10.09 9.82
N ARG A 292 -1.42 9.04 9.34
CA ARG A 292 0.03 8.87 9.44
C ARG A 292 0.67 9.34 8.16
N ARG A 293 1.52 10.35 8.25
CA ARG A 293 2.26 10.83 7.08
C ARG A 293 3.28 9.76 6.67
N THR A 294 3.37 9.50 5.39
CA THR A 294 4.48 8.74 4.83
C THR A 294 5.67 9.68 4.61
N PRO A 295 6.85 9.43 5.22
CA PRO A 295 8.01 10.30 5.06
C PRO A 295 8.55 10.23 3.62
N GLY A 296 9.22 11.31 3.19
CA GLY A 296 9.98 11.29 1.94
C GLY A 296 11.14 10.30 2.05
N ARG A 297 11.31 9.45 1.04
CA ARG A 297 12.27 8.34 1.07
C ARG A 297 13.52 8.59 0.23
N GLU A 298 13.99 9.83 0.14
CA GLU A 298 15.20 10.15 -0.63
C GLU A 298 16.46 10.01 0.23
N GLY A 299 17.52 9.46 -0.33
CA GLY A 299 18.78 9.22 0.38
C GLY A 299 18.71 8.04 1.35
N SER A 300 19.58 8.03 2.35
CA SER A 300 19.65 6.96 3.36
C SER A 300 18.45 7.01 4.31
N ASP A 301 17.95 5.83 4.69
CA ASP A 301 16.83 5.66 5.61
C ASP A 301 17.07 6.20 7.02
N HIS A 302 18.32 6.45 7.39
CA HIS A 302 18.68 7.18 8.60
C HIS A 302 18.10 8.60 8.65
N PHE A 303 17.73 9.17 7.51
CA PHE A 303 17.20 10.53 7.38
C PHE A 303 15.71 10.59 7.03
N TRP A 304 15.03 9.44 6.94
CA TRP A 304 13.59 9.40 6.69
C TRP A 304 12.84 9.61 8.01
N SER A 305 12.81 10.87 8.46
CA SER A 305 11.97 11.34 9.57
C SER A 305 10.63 11.84 9.06
#